data_AF-A0A956ZWL3-F1
#
_entry.id   AF-A0A956ZWL3-F1
#
_cell.length_a   1.000
_cell.length_b   1.000
_cell.length_c   1.000
_cell.angle_alpha   90.00
_cell.angle_beta   90.00
_cell.angle_gamma   90.00
#
_symmetry.space_group_name_H-M   'P 1'
#
loop_
_entity.id
_entity.type
_entity.pdbx_description
1 polymer ?
#
loop_
_entity_poly.entity_id
_entity_poly.type
_entity_poly.pdbx_seq_one_letter_code
_entity_poly.pdbx_strand_id
1 'polypeptide(L)'
;MTKTTIYLPEDLQHDLEALAKQENRTKADLIREALRTYVQQKPRRLPKSIGMGQDGSLGASEIDSWIKENWIKDLGLDNAG
;
A
#
# COMPACT_ATOMS: atom_id res chain seq x y z
N MET A 1 2.41 2.67 -13.77
CA MET A 1 3.14 3.39 -12.70
C MET A 1 2.54 4.78 -12.59
N THR A 2 2.27 5.27 -11.38
CA THR A 2 1.75 6.62 -11.14
C THR A 2 2.83 7.45 -10.43
N LYS A 3 3.13 8.65 -10.93
CA LYS A 3 4.12 9.54 -10.30
C LYS A 3 3.58 10.00 -8.96
N THR A 4 4.36 9.77 -7.90
CA THR A 4 4.03 10.18 -6.52
C THR A 4 5.24 10.90 -5.95
N THR A 5 5.03 12.09 -5.38
CA THR A 5 6.08 12.84 -4.67
C THR A 5 5.80 12.71 -3.18
N ILE A 6 6.82 12.28 -2.42
CA ILE A 6 6.76 12.17 -0.97
C ILE A 6 7.93 12.94 -0.36
N TYR A 7 7.71 13.51 0.82
CA TYR A 7 8.79 14.06 1.63
C TYR A 7 9.37 12.94 2.48
N LEU A 8 10.69 12.87 2.53
CA LEU A 8 11.45 11.91 3.33
C LEU A 8 12.29 12.71 4.34
N PRO A 9 12.34 12.28 5.60
CA PRO A 9 13.37 12.74 6.53
C PRO A 9 14.79 12.55 5.96
N GLU A 10 15.70 13.47 6.27
CA GLU A 10 17.06 13.49 5.72
C GLU A 10 17.87 12.24 6.12
N ASP A 11 17.74 11.81 7.38
CA ASP A 11 18.31 10.57 7.90
C ASP A 11 17.86 9.35 7.08
N LEU A 12 16.55 9.23 6.84
CA LEU A 12 16.01 8.12 6.06
C LEU A 12 16.49 8.15 4.59
N GLN A 13 16.70 9.34 4.02
CA GLN A 13 17.27 9.47 2.69
C GLN A 13 18.72 8.96 2.63
N HIS A 14 19.52 9.22 3.65
CA HIS A 14 20.90 8.73 3.75
C HIS A 14 20.96 7.22 3.91
N ASP A 15 20.14 6.66 4.79
CA ASP A 15 20.05 5.21 5.01
C ASP A 15 19.64 4.48 3.73
N LEU A 16 18.65 5.02 3.02
CA LEU A 16 18.19 4.47 1.75
C LEU A 16 19.27 4.49 0.67
N GLU A 17 20.10 5.54 0.63
CA GLU A 17 21.21 5.63 -0.32
C GLU A 17 22.33 4.63 -0.01
N ALA A 18 22.66 4.45 1.27
CA ALA A 18 23.62 3.44 1.70
C ALA A 18 23.14 2.03 1.33
N LEU A 19 21.87 1.73 1.60
CA LEU A 19 21.27 0.43 1.28
C LEU A 19 21.21 0.18 -0.24
N ALA A 20 20.83 1.19 -1.02
CA ALA A 20 20.80 1.12 -2.49
C ALA A 20 22.18 0.76 -3.07
N LYS A 21 23.24 1.39 -2.55
CA LYS A 21 24.63 1.10 -2.95
C LYS A 21 25.04 -0.31 -2.56
N GLN A 22 24.71 -0.74 -1.33
CA GLN A 22 25.05 -2.07 -0.83
C GLN A 22 24.39 -3.19 -1.66
N GLU A 23 23.12 -3.02 -2.02
CA GLU A 23 22.35 -4.03 -2.77
C GLU A 23 22.50 -3.92 -4.30
N ASN A 24 23.21 -2.90 -4.80
CA ASN A 24 23.30 -2.58 -6.22
C ASN A 24 21.91 -2.38 -6.87
N ARG A 25 21.02 -1.65 -6.17
CA ARG A 25 19.63 -1.39 -6.55
C ARG A 25 19.36 0.12 -6.58
N THR A 26 18.26 0.53 -7.22
CA THR A 26 17.86 1.94 -7.15
C THR A 26 17.04 2.24 -5.89
N LYS A 27 17.13 3.48 -5.39
CA LYS A 27 16.27 3.96 -4.28
C LYS A 27 14.78 3.74 -4.58
N ALA A 28 14.38 3.90 -5.84
CA ALA A 28 13.01 3.67 -6.28
C ALA A 28 12.59 2.19 -6.22
N ASP A 29 13.50 1.25 -6.44
CA ASP A 29 13.22 -0.19 -6.27
C ASP A 29 12.96 -0.52 -4.81
N LEU A 30 13.83 -0.04 -3.92
CA LEU A 30 13.74 -0.26 -2.48
C LEU A 30 12.45 0.34 -1.91
N ILE A 31 12.13 1.59 -2.26
CA ILE A 31 10.89 2.25 -1.81
C ILE A 31 9.67 1.46 -2.28
N ARG A 32 9.65 1.02 -3.55
CA ARG A 32 8.51 0.27 -4.09
C ARG A 32 8.34 -1.09 -3.43
N GLU A 33 9.44 -1.80 -3.17
CA GLU A 33 9.40 -3.07 -2.47
C GLU A 33 8.94 -2.90 -1.03
N ALA A 34 9.52 -1.95 -0.30
CA ALA A 34 9.15 -1.66 1.08
C ALA A 34 7.66 -1.32 1.22
N LEU A 35 7.13 -0.46 0.33
CA LEU A 35 5.71 -0.12 0.32
C LEU A 35 4.82 -1.32 -0.01
N ARG A 36 5.22 -2.16 -0.98
CA ARG A 36 4.49 -3.39 -1.32
C ARG A 36 4.44 -4.35 -0.14
N THR A 37 5.58 -4.61 0.47
CA THR A 37 5.70 -5.50 1.63
C THR A 37 4.91 -4.96 2.81
N TYR A 38 5.01 -3.66 3.10
CA TYR A 38 4.27 -3.02 4.18
C TYR A 38 2.76 -3.15 4.01
N VAL A 39 2.23 -2.89 2.81
CA VAL A 39 0.78 -3.02 2.53
C VAL A 39 0.33 -4.48 2.59
N GLN A 40 1.12 -5.42 2.08
CA GLN A 40 0.79 -6.85 2.13
C GLN A 40 0.76 -7.43 3.54
N GLN A 41 1.59 -6.90 4.44
CA GLN A 41 1.63 -7.32 5.84
C GLN A 41 0.46 -6.78 6.67
N LYS A 42 -0.25 -5.74 6.21
CA LYS A 42 -1.44 -5.26 6.91
C LYS A 42 -2.60 -6.22 6.68
N PRO A 43 -3.31 -6.66 7.74
CA PRO A 43 -4.51 -7.44 7.57
C PRO A 43 -5.51 -6.60 6.78
N ARG A 44 -5.83 -7.05 5.56
CA ARG A 44 -6.93 -6.47 4.80
C ARG A 44 -8.21 -6.72 5.60
N ARG A 45 -8.86 -5.65 6.07
CA ARG A 45 -10.22 -5.76 6.59
C ARG A 45 -11.10 -6.11 5.40
N LEU A 46 -11.37 -7.39 5.25
CA LEU A 46 -12.35 -7.86 4.29
C LEU A 46 -13.68 -7.18 4.65
N PRO A 47 -14.39 -6.59 3.67
CA PRO A 47 -15.71 -6.02 3.93
C PRO A 47 -16.61 -7.10 4.55
N LYS A 48 -17.41 -6.72 5.54
CA LYS A 48 -18.31 -7.63 6.28
C LYS A 48 -19.35 -8.33 5.38
N SER A 49 -19.44 -7.98 4.10
CA SER A 49 -20.33 -8.58 3.11
C SER A 49 -19.76 -9.82 2.40
N ILE A 50 -18.55 -10.29 2.73
CA ILE A 50 -18.09 -11.64 2.35
C ILE A 50 -18.84 -12.67 3.22
N GLY A 51 -20.11 -12.88 2.92
CA GLY A 51 -20.98 -13.76 3.71
C GLY A 51 -22.45 -13.82 3.27
N MET A 52 -22.82 -13.15 2.18
CA MET A 52 -24.15 -13.25 1.59
C MET A 52 -24.06 -13.24 0.07
N GLY A 53 -23.54 -14.33 -0.48
CA GLY A 53 -23.48 -14.58 -1.91
C GLY A 53 -23.26 -16.06 -2.13
N GLN A 54 -24.34 -16.79 -2.37
CA GLN A 54 -24.25 -18.10 -3.01
C GLN A 54 -23.54 -17.90 -4.35
N ASP A 55 -22.45 -18.63 -4.54
CA ASP A 55 -21.72 -18.81 -5.79
C ASP A 55 -20.94 -17.59 -6.33
N GLY A 56 -19.74 -17.88 -6.85
CA GLY A 56 -18.93 -16.96 -7.63
C GLY A 56 -18.10 -15.97 -6.81
N SER A 57 -16.79 -16.22 -6.77
CA SER A 57 -15.76 -15.25 -6.40
C SER A 57 -16.07 -13.85 -6.93
N LEU A 58 -16.34 -12.89 -6.05
CA LEU A 58 -16.17 -11.46 -6.36
C LEU A 58 -14.76 -11.30 -6.92
N GLY A 59 -14.67 -10.84 -8.16
CA GLY A 59 -13.40 -10.77 -8.87
C GLY A 59 -12.44 -9.89 -8.08
N ALA A 60 -11.15 -10.22 -8.08
CA ALA A 60 -10.12 -9.37 -7.48
C ALA A 60 -10.25 -7.89 -7.92
N SER A 61 -10.81 -7.65 -9.10
CA SER A 61 -11.17 -6.34 -9.66
C SER A 61 -12.28 -5.57 -8.93
N GLU A 62 -13.30 -6.25 -8.39
CA GLU A 62 -14.36 -5.60 -7.59
C GLU A 62 -13.86 -5.23 -6.20
N ILE A 63 -13.00 -6.08 -5.62
CA ILE A 63 -12.31 -5.80 -4.36
C ILE A 63 -11.32 -4.63 -4.54
N ASP A 64 -10.54 -4.61 -5.61
CA ASP A 64 -9.61 -3.52 -5.92
C ASP A 64 -10.33 -2.18 -6.12
N SER A 65 -11.53 -2.20 -6.72
CA SER A 65 -12.35 -0.99 -6.91
C SER A 65 -12.90 -0.48 -5.58
N TRP A 66 -13.45 -1.37 -4.74
CA TRP A 66 -13.92 -1.01 -3.40
C TRP A 66 -12.79 -0.47 -2.51
N ILE A 67 -11.59 -1.06 -2.57
CA ILE A 67 -10.41 -0.59 -1.84
C ILE A 67 -9.97 0.80 -2.33
N LYS A 68 -9.95 1.06 -3.64
CA LYS A 68 -9.62 2.40 -4.17
C LYS A 68 -10.60 3.46 -3.69
N GLU A 69 -11.88 3.13 -3.64
CA GLU A 69 -12.94 4.06 -3.25
C GLU A 69 -13.01 4.29 -1.73
N ASN A 70 -12.62 3.31 -0.90
CA ASN A 70 -12.82 3.36 0.55
C ASN A 70 -11.52 3.28 1.39
N TRP A 71 -10.35 3.33 0.75
CA TRP A 71 -9.02 3.28 1.39
C TRP A 71 -8.83 4.28 2.54
N ILE A 72 -9.36 5.50 2.41
CA ILE A 72 -9.22 6.55 3.44
C ILE A 72 -9.97 6.18 4.73
N LYS A 73 -11.15 5.57 4.61
CA LYS A 73 -11.99 5.16 5.75
C LYS A 73 -11.39 3.95 6.47
N ASP A 74 -10.80 3.02 5.73
CA ASP A 74 -10.22 1.80 6.31
C ASP A 74 -8.95 2.09 7.14
N LEU A 75 -8.21 3.13 6.79
CA LEU A 75 -7.06 3.61 7.56
C LEU A 75 -7.44 4.46 8.79
N GLY A 76 -8.73 4.74 9.01
CA GLY A 76 -9.20 5.60 10.10
C GLY A 76 -8.72 7.05 9.98
N LEU A 77 -8.41 7.50 8.74
CA LEU A 77 -7.95 8.85 8.43
C LEU A 77 -9.11 9.80 8.06
N ASP A 78 -10.35 9.35 8.23
CA ASP A 78 -11.59 10.12 8.04
C ASP A 78 -11.88 11.10 9.19
N ASN A 79 -11.04 11.11 10.24
CA ASN A 79 -11.05 12.11 11.32
C ASN A 79 -9.88 13.10 11.18
N ALA A 80 -9.85 13.84 10.08
CA ALA A 80 -9.16 15.13 9.99
C ALA A 80 -10.19 16.12 9.44
N GLY A 81 -10.57 17.09 10.26
CA GLY A 81 -11.74 17.97 10.08
C GLY A 81 -11.69 18.90 8.89
#